data_AF-A0A3L8Q7G8-F1
#
_entry.id   AF-A0A3L8Q7G8-F1
#
_cell.length_a   1.000
_cell.length_b   1.000
_cell.length_c   1.000
_cell.angle_alpha   90.00
_cell.angle_beta   90.00
_cell.angle_gamma   90.00
#
_symmetry.space_group_name_H-M   'P 1'
#
loop_
_entity.id
_entity.type
_entity.pdbx_description
1 polymer ?
#
loop_
_entity_poly.entity_id
_entity_poly.type
_entity_poly.pdbx_seq_one_letter_code
_entity_poly.pdbx_strand_id
1 'polypeptide(L)'
;MEAAGGGLPPQGPPKPPQIGEGQDVLARWTDGLLYLGVVKKVDVPRRGCLIQFKDNSQFFVLWKDIRPGEPEFPINPLISD
;
A
#
# COMPACT_ATOMS: atom_id res chain seq x y z
N MET A 1 28.57 30.68 -12.24
CA MET A 1 27.42 31.42 -11.69
C MET A 1 26.18 30.94 -12.43
N GLU A 2 25.37 30.06 -11.85
CA GLU A 2 24.17 30.37 -11.01
C GLU A 2 22.97 30.78 -11.89
N ALA A 3 21.74 30.29 -11.79
CA ALA A 3 21.12 29.24 -10.99
C ALA A 3 19.71 28.94 -11.58
N ALA A 4 19.24 27.71 -11.35
CA ALA A 4 17.87 27.27 -11.07
C ALA A 4 16.64 27.84 -11.84
N GLY A 5 15.86 26.91 -12.42
CA GLY A 5 14.48 27.16 -12.82
C GLY A 5 13.68 25.90 -13.17
N GLY A 6 13.96 24.75 -12.52
CA GLY A 6 13.18 23.52 -12.69
C GLY A 6 11.98 23.52 -11.76
N GLY A 7 10.82 23.99 -12.23
CA GLY A 7 9.57 23.91 -11.48
C GLY A 7 9.11 22.47 -11.30
N LEU A 8 9.18 21.96 -10.07
CA LEU A 8 8.54 20.69 -9.69
C LEU A 8 7.01 20.88 -9.64
N PRO A 9 6.21 19.88 -10.05
CA PRO A 9 4.76 19.93 -9.89
C PRO A 9 4.38 19.96 -8.40
N PRO A 10 3.21 20.53 -8.05
CA PRO A 10 2.77 20.64 -6.67
C PRO A 10 2.64 19.24 -6.04
N GLN A 11 3.40 19.00 -4.99
CA GLN A 11 3.25 17.83 -4.12
C GLN A 11 1.87 17.93 -3.45
N GLY A 12 0.86 17.36 -4.09
CA GLY A 12 -0.49 17.23 -3.54
C GLY A 12 -0.45 16.48 -2.21
N PRO A 13 -1.51 16.62 -1.38
CA PRO A 13 -1.56 16.05 -0.04
C PRO A 13 -1.22 14.55 -0.07
N PRO A 14 -0.60 14.00 0.98
CA PRO A 14 -0.25 12.58 1.03
C PRO A 14 -1.49 11.77 0.72
N LYS A 15 -1.47 11.09 -0.42
CA LYS A 15 -2.60 10.30 -0.90
C LYS A 15 -2.94 9.30 0.22
N PRO A 16 -4.22 9.16 0.62
CA PRO A 16 -4.61 8.11 1.55
C PRO A 16 -4.08 6.78 1.01
N PRO A 17 -3.68 5.81 1.85
CA PRO A 17 -3.19 4.52 1.39
C PRO A 17 -4.23 3.95 0.42
N GLN A 18 -3.90 3.99 -0.87
CA GLN A 18 -4.80 3.66 -1.96
C GLN A 18 -4.83 2.14 -2.05
N ILE A 19 -5.34 1.47 -1.01
CA ILE A 19 -5.59 0.03 -1.07
C ILE A 19 -6.74 -0.14 -2.08
N GLY A 20 -6.39 -0.39 -3.34
CA GLY A 20 -7.31 -0.60 -4.44
C GLY A 20 -7.52 -2.07 -4.77
N GLU A 21 -8.60 -2.38 -5.49
CA GLU A 21 -8.80 -3.70 -6.07
C GLU A 21 -7.64 -4.01 -7.04
N GLY A 22 -7.01 -5.17 -6.88
CA GLY A 22 -5.81 -5.60 -7.61
C GLY A 22 -4.49 -5.26 -6.91
N GLN A 23 -4.50 -4.57 -5.76
CA GLN A 23 -3.28 -4.24 -5.02
C GLN A 23 -2.76 -5.44 -4.23
N ASP A 24 -1.45 -5.68 -4.30
CA ASP A 24 -0.76 -6.59 -3.39
C ASP A 24 -0.68 -6.01 -1.98
N VAL A 25 -1.12 -6.80 -1.01
CA VAL A 25 -1.19 -6.44 0.39
C VAL A 25 -0.76 -7.59 1.27
N LEU A 26 -0.30 -7.26 2.46
CA LEU A 26 0.11 -8.23 3.47
C LEU A 26 -0.97 -8.29 4.55
N ALA A 27 -1.68 -9.41 4.62
CA ALA A 27 -2.69 -9.66 5.65
C ALA A 27 -2.08 -10.36 6.85
N ARG A 28 -2.28 -9.81 8.05
CA ARG A 28 -1.88 -10.47 9.31
C ARG A 28 -2.91 -11.52 9.71
N TRP A 29 -2.46 -12.75 9.89
CA TRP A 29 -3.30 -13.86 10.32
C TRP A 29 -3.22 -14.13 11.83
N THR A 30 -3.97 -15.12 12.32
CA THR A 30 -4.02 -15.52 13.74
C THR A 30 -2.67 -16.01 14.26
N ASP A 31 -1.83 -16.56 13.39
CA ASP A 31 -0.48 -17.02 13.71
C ASP A 31 0.53 -15.87 13.87
N GLY A 32 0.10 -14.61 13.64
CA GLY A 32 0.95 -13.43 13.70
C GLY A 32 1.82 -13.21 12.46
N LEU A 33 1.80 -14.14 11.51
CA LEU A 33 2.50 -14.03 10.23
C LEU A 33 1.72 -13.16 9.24
N LEU A 34 2.47 -12.51 8.34
CA LEU A 34 1.95 -11.73 7.24
C LEU A 34 1.88 -12.59 5.98
N TYR A 35 0.70 -12.64 5.38
CA TYR A 35 0.42 -13.40 4.17
C TYR A 35 0.21 -12.43 3.02
N LEU A 36 0.97 -12.63 1.95
CA LEU A 36 0.78 -11.89 0.71
C LEU A 36 -0.52 -12.32 0.03
N GLY A 37 -1.35 -11.35 -0.29
CA GLY A 37 -2.54 -11.56 -1.08
C GLY A 37 -2.90 -10.33 -1.88
N VAL A 38 -3.78 -10.53 -2.85
CA VAL A 38 -4.24 -9.48 -3.76
C VAL A 38 -5.62 -9.04 -3.31
N VAL A 39 -5.83 -7.74 -3.16
CA VAL A 39 -7.16 -7.20 -2.86
C VAL A 39 -8.08 -7.52 -4.03
N LYS A 40 -9.13 -8.31 -3.79
CA LYS A 40 -10.20 -8.52 -4.77
C LYS A 40 -11.27 -7.45 -4.69
N LYS A 41 -11.57 -7.01 -3.47
CA LYS A 41 -12.64 -6.06 -3.20
C LYS A 41 -12.35 -5.24 -1.97
N VAL A 42 -12.66 -3.96 -2.00
CA VAL A 42 -12.54 -3.07 -0.85
C VAL A 42 -13.94 -2.78 -0.30
N ASP A 43 -14.20 -3.20 0.93
CA ASP A 43 -15.45 -2.89 1.63
C ASP A 43 -15.21 -1.81 2.68
N VAL A 44 -15.32 -0.55 2.24
CA VAL A 44 -15.35 0.65 3.08
C VAL A 44 -16.34 0.54 4.26
N PRO A 45 -17.61 0.09 4.10
CA PRO A 45 -18.56 0.04 5.21
C PRO A 45 -18.15 -0.97 6.29
N ARG A 46 -17.45 -2.05 5.90
CA ARG A 46 -16.94 -3.07 6.82
C ARG A 46 -15.51 -2.77 7.29
N ARG A 47 -14.92 -1.65 6.85
CA ARG A 47 -13.52 -1.23 7.10
C ARG A 47 -12.53 -2.38 6.86
N GLY A 48 -12.73 -3.10 5.77
CA GLY A 48 -11.91 -4.25 5.40
C GLY A 48 -11.84 -4.45 3.90
N CYS A 49 -11.03 -5.41 3.49
CA CYS A 49 -10.87 -5.80 2.10
C CYS A 49 -11.00 -7.32 1.99
N LEU A 50 -11.62 -7.77 0.90
CA LEU A 50 -11.53 -9.15 0.47
C LEU A 50 -10.17 -9.34 -0.20
N ILE A 51 -9.34 -10.21 0.36
CA ILE A 51 -8.01 -10.52 -0.14
C ILE A 51 -8.02 -11.94 -0.67
N GLN A 52 -7.53 -12.13 -1.90
CA GLN A 52 -7.27 -13.42 -2.49
C GLN A 52 -5.82 -13.83 -2.24
N PHE A 53 -5.63 -14.98 -1.62
CA PHE A 53 -4.34 -15.57 -1.34
C PHE A 53 -3.88 -16.49 -2.48
N LYS A 54 -2.62 -16.92 -2.43
CA LYS A 54 -1.99 -17.79 -3.45
C LYS A 54 -2.70 -19.13 -3.65
N ASP A 55 -3.40 -19.63 -2.64
CA ASP A 55 -4.21 -20.86 -2.71
C ASP A 55 -5.59 -20.63 -3.34
N ASN A 56 -5.84 -19.45 -3.92
CA ASN A 56 -7.12 -18.97 -4.45
C ASN A 56 -8.20 -18.72 -3.39
N SER A 57 -7.97 -19.02 -2.11
CA SER A 57 -8.90 -18.65 -1.04
C SER A 57 -9.06 -17.14 -0.94
N GLN A 58 -10.28 -16.72 -0.68
CA GLN A 58 -10.65 -15.32 -0.48
C GLN A 58 -11.06 -15.14 0.97
N PHE A 59 -10.34 -14.29 1.70
CA PHE A 59 -10.70 -13.96 3.08
C PHE A 59 -10.91 -12.47 3.24
N PHE A 60 -11.89 -12.16 4.08
CA PHE A 60 -12.16 -10.80 4.47
C PHE A 60 -11.22 -10.41 5.60
N VAL A 61 -10.34 -9.45 5.34
CA VAL A 61 -9.35 -8.96 6.30
C VAL A 61 -9.63 -7.50 6.61
N LEU A 62 -9.58 -7.14 7.88
CA LEU A 62 -9.84 -5.77 8.32
C LEU A 62 -8.66 -4.87 7.97
N TRP A 63 -8.92 -3.60 7.64
CA TRP A 63 -7.85 -2.65 7.28
C TRP A 63 -6.77 -2.51 8.35
N LYS A 64 -7.10 -2.74 9.63
CA LYS A 64 -6.14 -2.74 10.74
C LYS A 64 -5.13 -3.90 10.69
N ASP A 65 -5.52 -5.00 10.05
CA ASP A 65 -4.71 -6.21 9.90
C ASP A 65 -4.09 -6.29 8.49
N ILE A 66 -4.43 -5.35 7.61
CA ILE A 66 -3.86 -5.23 6.27
C ILE A 66 -2.72 -4.21 6.32
N ARG A 67 -1.54 -4.62 5.87
CA ARG A 67 -0.44 -3.72 5.55
C ARG A 67 -0.38 -3.53 4.04
N PRO A 68 -0.39 -2.29 3.52
CA PRO A 68 -0.02 -2.08 2.12
C PRO A 68 1.36 -2.69 1.89
N GLY A 69 1.55 -3.39 0.76
CA GLY A 69 2.89 -3.76 0.32
C GLY A 69 3.75 -2.50 0.27
N GLU A 70 4.97 -2.58 0.79
CA GLU A 70 5.88 -1.44 0.76
C GLU A 70 6.02 -0.98 -0.70
N PRO A 71 5.85 0.31 -1.02
CA PRO A 71 6.28 0.80 -2.31
C PRO A 71 7.80 0.55 -2.38
N GLU A 72 8.27 -0.17 -3.40
CA GLU A 72 9.67 -0.62 -3.58
C GLU A 72 10.74 0.48 -3.64
N PHE A 73 10.44 1.73 -3.29
CA PHE A 73 11.43 2.78 -3.21
C PHE A 73 11.19 3.66 -1.98
N PRO A 74 11.94 3.49 -0.88
CA PRO A 74 12.29 4.66 -0.10
C PRO A 74 13.06 5.57 -1.07
N ILE A 75 12.45 6.70 -1.45
CA ILE A 75 13.20 7.79 -2.07
C ILE A 75 14.26 8.19 -1.05
N ASN A 76 15.48 7.68 -1.22
CA ASN A 76 16.61 8.01 -0.36
C ASN A 76 16.75 9.54 -0.33
N PRO A 77 16.74 10.18 0.85
CA PRO A 77 17.00 11.60 0.97
C PRO A 77 18.51 11.94 0.90
N LEU A 78 19.34 11.09 0.29
CA LEU A 78 20.79 11.23 0.29
C LEU A 78 21.34 11.46 -1.12
N ILE A 79 21.29 12.72 -1.53
CA ILE A 79 22.38 13.35 -2.27
C ILE A 79 22.60 14.73 -1.64
N SER A 80 23.28 14.70 -0.49
CA SER A 80 24.15 15.80 -0.07
C SER A 80 25.54 15.47 -0.58
N ASP A 81 25.88 15.99 -1.75
CA ASP A 81 27.20 16.56 -2.08
C ASP A 81 27.02 17.55 -3.23
#